data_AF-A0AAE6F2Y0-F1
#
_entry.id   AF-A0AAE6F2Y0-F1
#
_cell.length_a   1.000
_cell.length_b   1.000
_cell.length_c   1.000
_cell.angle_alpha   90.00
_cell.angle_beta   90.00
_cell.angle_gamma   90.00
#
_symmetry.space_group_name_H-M   'P 1'
#
loop_
_entity.id
_entity.type
_entity.pdbx_description
1 polymer ?
#
loop_
_entity_poly.entity_id
_entity_poly.type
_entity_poly.pdbx_seq_one_letter_code
_entity_poly.pdbx_strand_id
1 'polypeptide(L)'
;MQLKELIELPLFKDSKTLTGTIGLTNPVASVMVLEAIDIEKWSKKDQLILTSFYAFTDLSMDQLRVFFEKMQQIGVSGLVVKVDRLIPMIPEWIIGLSFDYQIPLIKVQQDVSYEAIMLAVYEPLLNHQTHLLRTYYEVRQRFMKVERNHSSFEQIMQEFYQLIEKPCSLRIPHLDVQVAIGQSFKNYVVTKSEPMKTIEFTKNHYEYLELFSHENNQYVTAIKVDIINPFNDLCTLIVYQKDSQIPEAKVMIIENVVDVIYERLQMEYLLKKERYNRMNNLAEAILQSTPNNSEELAALLQEAQLDRYDYYQGIAFASNTFKDKQRKIAVLHKLRALKTAHVFFEHHNYLVVLYNFQQLAQEISKKNLEKQFEVSLLSEESACLAVSEVFTKEHIKEILPQCLDAIRFNRQFYLGPILTYSDLGIFSSFIKENQLERLQQSIPPKLYQMSEEDEELFTTFYTFFISNRNYKKTAEALFLHSKTIRYRLNKIEQLLEIDLTNPIQLVNYEIGTYLLELKKRSRL
;
A
#
# COMPACT_ATOMS: atom_id res chain seq x y z
N MET A 1 -10.51 -39.91 10.99
CA MET A 1 -10.31 -41.31 10.54
C MET A 1 -11.52 -41.76 9.72
N GLN A 2 -11.41 -42.80 8.90
CA GLN A 2 -12.58 -43.38 8.21
C GLN A 2 -13.25 -44.46 9.06
N LEU A 3 -14.56 -44.68 8.86
CA LEU A 3 -15.31 -45.70 9.59
C LEU A 3 -14.73 -47.11 9.41
N LYS A 4 -14.21 -47.42 8.22
CA LYS A 4 -13.50 -48.67 7.93
C LYS A 4 -12.32 -48.90 8.87
N GLU A 5 -11.49 -47.88 9.08
CA GLU A 5 -10.31 -47.94 9.95
C GLU A 5 -10.71 -48.18 11.41
N LEU A 6 -11.85 -47.62 11.83
CA LEU A 6 -12.40 -47.81 13.18
C LEU A 6 -12.83 -49.26 13.41
N ILE A 7 -13.53 -49.87 12.45
CA ILE A 7 -14.04 -51.26 12.56
C ILE A 7 -12.91 -52.29 12.51
N GLU A 8 -11.77 -51.95 11.92
CA GLU A 8 -10.57 -52.80 11.89
C GLU A 8 -9.82 -52.84 13.24
N LEU A 9 -10.15 -51.95 14.19
CA LEU A 9 -9.51 -51.94 15.51
C LEU A 9 -9.82 -53.23 16.31
N PRO A 10 -8.90 -53.70 17.16
CA PRO A 10 -9.11 -54.88 18.00
C PRO A 10 -10.40 -54.83 18.84
N LEU A 11 -10.84 -53.62 19.24
CA LEU A 11 -12.08 -53.37 19.96
C LEU A 11 -13.33 -53.84 19.20
N PHE A 12 -13.29 -53.80 17.86
CA PHE A 12 -14.41 -54.14 16.97
C PHE A 12 -14.28 -55.55 16.37
N LYS A 13 -13.31 -56.35 16.81
CA LYS A 13 -13.04 -57.69 16.25
C LYS A 13 -14.25 -58.61 16.20
N ASP A 14 -15.11 -58.54 17.23
CA ASP A 14 -16.32 -59.36 17.34
C ASP A 14 -17.60 -58.60 16.95
N SER A 15 -17.45 -57.40 16.36
CA SER A 15 -18.54 -56.62 15.80
C SER A 15 -18.97 -57.15 14.43
N LYS A 16 -20.20 -56.84 14.01
CA LYS A 16 -20.71 -57.20 12.68
C LYS A 16 -21.33 -56.00 12.01
N THR A 17 -20.83 -55.65 10.82
CA THR A 17 -21.49 -54.67 9.95
C THR A 17 -22.68 -55.32 9.26
N LEU A 18 -23.89 -54.82 9.54
CA LEU A 18 -25.15 -55.39 9.05
C LEU A 18 -25.59 -54.82 7.70
N THR A 19 -24.88 -53.81 7.20
CA THR A 19 -25.19 -53.08 5.95
C THR A 19 -24.12 -53.27 4.87
N GLY A 20 -23.27 -54.29 5.02
CA GLY A 20 -22.21 -54.60 4.05
C GLY A 20 -21.16 -53.49 3.98
N THR A 21 -20.95 -52.94 2.78
CA THR A 21 -19.93 -51.91 2.49
C THR A 21 -20.47 -50.48 2.50
N ILE A 22 -21.76 -50.29 2.76
CA ILE A 22 -22.40 -48.97 2.80
C ILE A 22 -21.64 -48.06 3.77
N GLY A 23 -21.30 -46.86 3.28
CA GLY A 23 -20.69 -45.76 4.05
C GLY A 23 -19.42 -46.10 4.86
N LEU A 24 -18.70 -47.18 4.56
CA LEU A 24 -17.46 -47.51 5.28
C LEU A 24 -16.35 -46.47 5.10
N THR A 25 -16.41 -45.66 4.03
CA THR A 25 -15.48 -44.55 3.79
C THR A 25 -15.93 -43.25 4.46
N ASN A 26 -17.05 -43.26 5.19
CA ASN A 26 -17.53 -42.07 5.89
C ASN A 26 -16.47 -41.62 6.92
N PRO A 27 -16.09 -40.33 6.95
CA PRO A 27 -15.20 -39.83 7.97
C PRO A 27 -15.91 -39.87 9.33
N VAL A 28 -15.15 -40.15 10.38
CA VAL A 28 -15.57 -40.11 11.79
C VAL A 28 -14.73 -39.05 12.49
N ALA A 29 -15.40 -38.01 12.97
CA ALA A 29 -14.81 -36.85 13.64
C ALA A 29 -15.27 -36.70 15.10
N SER A 30 -16.37 -37.35 15.48
CA SER A 30 -16.87 -37.37 16.87
C SER A 30 -17.81 -38.54 17.11
N VAL A 31 -18.20 -38.75 18.35
CA VAL A 31 -19.15 -39.80 18.73
C VAL A 31 -20.25 -39.20 19.61
N MET A 32 -21.48 -39.71 19.49
CA MET A 32 -22.62 -39.34 20.33
C MET A 32 -23.27 -40.60 20.88
N VAL A 33 -23.64 -40.59 22.16
CA VAL A 33 -24.53 -41.60 22.73
C VAL A 33 -25.97 -41.11 22.57
N LEU A 34 -26.82 -41.91 21.92
CA LEU A 34 -28.20 -41.59 21.64
C LEU A 34 -29.06 -41.81 22.89
N GLU A 35 -29.54 -40.72 23.47
CA GLU A 35 -30.51 -40.75 24.57
C GLU A 35 -31.92 -40.41 24.11
N ALA A 36 -32.06 -39.54 23.10
CA ALA A 36 -33.32 -39.10 22.51
C ALA A 36 -33.21 -38.97 20.99
N ILE A 37 -34.36 -38.98 20.29
CA ILE A 37 -34.42 -38.97 18.82
C ILE A 37 -34.37 -37.59 18.16
N ASP A 38 -34.31 -36.50 18.94
CA ASP A 38 -34.22 -35.13 18.43
C ASP A 38 -32.78 -34.76 18.03
N ILE A 39 -32.18 -35.61 17.18
CA ILE A 39 -30.80 -35.50 16.71
C ILE A 39 -30.51 -34.21 15.93
N GLU A 40 -31.51 -33.57 15.34
CA GLU A 40 -31.36 -32.32 14.62
C GLU A 40 -30.83 -31.17 15.48
N LYS A 41 -31.00 -31.26 16.81
CA LYS A 41 -30.55 -30.22 17.74
C LYS A 41 -29.10 -30.40 18.18
N TRP A 42 -28.59 -31.63 18.17
CA TRP A 42 -27.36 -32.00 18.89
C TRP A 42 -26.34 -32.74 18.04
N SER A 43 -26.79 -33.45 17.00
CA SER A 43 -25.93 -34.22 16.12
C SER A 43 -25.21 -33.32 15.12
N LYS A 44 -24.03 -33.75 14.69
CA LYS A 44 -23.19 -33.04 13.73
C LYS A 44 -22.82 -33.96 12.58
N LYS A 45 -22.44 -33.35 11.45
CA LYS A 45 -21.82 -34.05 10.34
C LYS A 45 -20.60 -34.85 10.82
N ASP A 46 -20.40 -36.04 10.25
CA ASP A 46 -19.26 -36.92 10.53
C ASP A 46 -19.22 -37.44 11.98
N GLN A 47 -20.38 -37.56 12.63
CA GLN A 47 -20.52 -38.13 13.97
C GLN A 47 -20.97 -39.60 13.93
N LEU A 48 -20.38 -40.44 14.76
CA LEU A 48 -20.81 -41.84 14.96
C LEU A 48 -21.82 -41.90 16.11
N ILE A 49 -23.02 -42.44 15.86
CA ILE A 49 -24.07 -42.55 16.89
C ILE A 49 -23.99 -43.92 17.55
N LEU A 50 -23.91 -43.97 18.88
CA LEU A 50 -23.98 -45.18 19.69
C LEU A 50 -25.35 -45.27 20.36
N THR A 51 -25.99 -46.43 20.34
CA THR A 51 -27.29 -46.62 20.99
C THR A 51 -27.44 -48.00 21.61
N SER A 52 -28.18 -48.06 22.71
CA SER A 52 -28.60 -49.31 23.37
C SER A 52 -29.96 -49.78 22.89
N PHE A 53 -30.49 -49.17 21.82
CA PHE A 53 -31.85 -49.33 21.29
C PHE A 53 -32.96 -48.69 22.16
N TYR A 54 -32.66 -48.22 23.37
CA TYR A 54 -33.65 -47.63 24.28
C TYR A 54 -34.42 -46.45 23.67
N ALA A 55 -33.74 -45.58 22.93
CA ALA A 55 -34.36 -44.42 22.29
C ALA A 55 -35.44 -44.78 21.24
N PHE A 56 -35.59 -46.06 20.88
CA PHE A 56 -36.51 -46.53 19.85
C PHE A 56 -37.73 -47.31 20.37
N THR A 57 -37.86 -47.60 21.68
CA THR A 57 -38.82 -48.59 22.19
C THR A 57 -40.30 -48.23 22.05
N ASP A 58 -40.65 -46.95 21.86
CA ASP A 58 -42.04 -46.47 21.83
C ASP A 58 -42.36 -45.59 20.61
N LEU A 59 -41.61 -45.76 19.52
CA LEU A 59 -41.74 -44.93 18.32
C LEU A 59 -42.56 -45.59 17.23
N SER A 60 -43.38 -44.78 16.53
CA SER A 60 -44.04 -45.22 15.31
C SER A 60 -43.05 -45.34 14.15
N MET A 61 -43.38 -46.15 13.14
CA MET A 61 -42.55 -46.28 11.94
C MET A 61 -42.33 -44.96 11.20
N ASP A 62 -43.29 -44.03 11.27
CA ASP A 62 -43.14 -42.70 10.67
C ASP A 62 -42.10 -41.85 11.43
N GLN A 63 -42.10 -41.92 12.76
CA GLN A 63 -41.08 -41.24 13.58
C GLN A 63 -39.69 -41.81 13.32
N LEU A 64 -39.57 -43.13 13.16
CA LEU A 64 -38.32 -43.81 12.83
C LEU A 64 -37.80 -43.42 11.44
N ARG A 65 -38.67 -43.34 10.43
CA ARG A 65 -38.29 -42.85 9.09
C ARG A 65 -37.76 -41.43 9.13
N VAL A 66 -38.45 -40.52 9.81
CA VAL A 66 -38.01 -39.13 9.99
C VAL A 66 -36.65 -39.06 10.69
N PHE A 67 -36.40 -39.93 11.67
CA PHE A 67 -35.11 -40.02 12.34
C PHE A 67 -33.97 -40.43 11.38
N PHE A 68 -34.16 -41.47 10.58
CA PHE A 68 -33.15 -41.91 9.61
C PHE A 68 -32.93 -40.91 8.48
N GLU A 69 -33.99 -40.25 8.01
CA GLU A 69 -33.90 -39.15 7.06
C GLU A 69 -33.04 -38.01 7.61
N LYS A 70 -33.27 -37.60 8.87
CA LYS A 70 -32.46 -36.58 9.53
C LYS A 70 -30.99 -37.00 9.66
N MET A 71 -30.71 -38.26 10.02
CA MET A 71 -29.32 -38.74 10.08
C MET A 71 -28.60 -38.63 8.73
N GLN A 72 -29.29 -38.97 7.64
CA GLN A 72 -28.76 -38.85 6.29
C GLN A 72 -28.52 -37.38 5.91
N GLN A 73 -29.50 -36.49 6.19
CA GLN A 73 -29.39 -35.06 5.89
C GLN A 73 -28.26 -34.37 6.66
N ILE A 74 -28.05 -34.74 7.94
CA ILE A 74 -26.96 -34.23 8.76
C ILE A 74 -25.60 -34.76 8.27
N GLY A 75 -25.57 -35.93 7.64
CA GLY A 75 -24.34 -36.60 7.22
C GLY A 75 -23.65 -37.33 8.38
N VAL A 76 -24.43 -38.06 9.19
CA VAL A 76 -23.94 -38.91 10.28
C VAL A 76 -23.07 -40.05 9.70
N SER A 77 -21.95 -40.37 10.36
CA SER A 77 -20.99 -41.36 9.86
C SER A 77 -21.54 -42.79 9.88
N GLY A 78 -22.34 -43.13 10.89
CA GLY A 78 -22.93 -44.45 11.08
C GLY A 78 -23.65 -44.60 12.41
N LEU A 79 -24.31 -45.75 12.57
CA LEU A 79 -25.06 -46.14 13.75
C LEU A 79 -24.49 -47.44 14.33
N VAL A 80 -24.04 -47.38 15.58
CA VAL A 80 -23.57 -48.53 16.35
C VAL A 80 -24.65 -48.92 17.35
N VAL A 81 -25.14 -50.16 17.24
CA VAL A 81 -26.16 -50.70 18.13
C VAL A 81 -25.54 -51.75 19.03
N LYS A 82 -25.62 -51.51 20.34
CA LYS A 82 -25.19 -52.45 21.37
C LYS A 82 -26.32 -53.42 21.71
N VAL A 83 -26.09 -54.71 21.49
CA VAL A 83 -27.06 -55.78 21.78
C VAL A 83 -26.81 -56.41 23.15
N ASP A 84 -27.70 -57.32 23.56
CA ASP A 84 -27.63 -58.16 24.77
C ASP A 84 -27.84 -57.42 26.11
N ARG A 85 -28.19 -56.11 26.07
CA ARG A 85 -28.67 -55.34 27.23
C ARG A 85 -30.20 -55.18 27.28
N LEU A 86 -30.80 -54.78 26.16
CA LEU A 86 -32.26 -54.53 26.03
C LEU A 86 -32.90 -55.38 24.93
N ILE A 87 -32.12 -55.70 23.89
CA ILE A 87 -32.54 -56.52 22.76
C ILE A 87 -31.53 -57.64 22.50
N PRO A 88 -31.96 -58.89 22.32
CA PRO A 88 -31.08 -60.01 21.97
C PRO A 88 -30.68 -59.98 20.48
N MET A 89 -31.47 -59.32 19.63
CA MET A 89 -31.23 -59.19 18.20
C MET A 89 -31.71 -57.84 17.69
N ILE A 90 -30.98 -57.26 16.73
CA ILE A 90 -31.37 -56.01 16.08
C ILE A 90 -32.57 -56.30 15.16
N PRO A 91 -33.69 -55.57 15.29
CA PRO A 91 -34.86 -55.77 14.44
C PRO A 91 -34.59 -55.51 12.96
N GLU A 92 -35.26 -56.28 12.08
CA GLU A 92 -35.10 -56.15 10.62
C GLU A 92 -35.46 -54.75 10.11
N TRP A 93 -36.41 -54.07 10.74
CA TRP A 93 -36.80 -52.72 10.32
C TRP A 93 -35.65 -51.70 10.45
N ILE A 94 -34.76 -51.83 11.45
CA ILE A 94 -33.57 -50.97 11.57
C ILE A 94 -32.62 -51.24 10.41
N ILE A 95 -32.43 -52.52 10.08
CA ILE A 95 -31.55 -52.93 8.98
C ILE A 95 -32.10 -52.37 7.66
N GLY A 96 -33.41 -52.50 7.42
CA GLY A 96 -34.09 -51.95 6.25
C GLY A 96 -33.92 -50.43 6.13
N LEU A 97 -34.22 -49.67 7.18
CA LEU A 97 -34.03 -48.21 7.18
C LEU A 97 -32.55 -47.82 7.00
N SER A 98 -31.62 -48.59 7.56
CA SER A 98 -30.19 -48.33 7.37
C SER A 98 -29.76 -48.52 5.90
N PHE A 99 -30.32 -49.51 5.20
CA PHE A 99 -30.12 -49.67 3.75
C PHE A 99 -30.77 -48.53 2.95
N ASP A 100 -32.03 -48.19 3.22
CA ASP A 100 -32.78 -47.16 2.48
C ASP A 100 -32.11 -45.79 2.56
N TYR A 101 -31.62 -45.42 3.75
CA TYR A 101 -30.99 -44.13 4.00
C TYR A 101 -29.45 -44.15 3.89
N GLN A 102 -28.85 -45.27 3.46
CA GLN A 102 -27.41 -45.43 3.26
C GLN A 102 -26.58 -45.17 4.53
N ILE A 103 -27.06 -45.63 5.69
CA ILE A 103 -26.42 -45.43 6.99
C ILE A 103 -25.72 -46.72 7.41
N PRO A 104 -24.39 -46.70 7.64
CA PRO A 104 -23.67 -47.87 8.12
C PRO A 104 -24.20 -48.30 9.48
N LEU A 105 -24.65 -49.55 9.58
CA LEU A 105 -25.13 -50.17 10.82
C LEU A 105 -24.15 -51.21 11.34
N ILE A 106 -23.65 -51.00 12.55
CA ILE A 106 -22.65 -51.85 13.19
C ILE A 106 -23.25 -52.45 14.47
N LYS A 107 -23.27 -53.77 14.55
CA LYS A 107 -23.65 -54.51 15.76
C LYS A 107 -22.42 -54.70 16.63
N VAL A 108 -22.52 -54.32 17.91
CA VAL A 108 -21.47 -54.53 18.92
C VAL A 108 -22.04 -55.30 20.12
N GLN A 109 -21.22 -56.18 20.71
CA GLN A 109 -21.59 -57.01 21.85
C GLN A 109 -21.59 -56.24 23.19
N GLN A 110 -22.12 -56.86 24.24
CA GLN A 110 -22.33 -56.19 25.54
C GLN A 110 -21.04 -55.83 26.28
N ASP A 111 -19.96 -56.56 26.03
CA ASP A 111 -18.66 -56.42 26.68
C ASP A 111 -17.90 -55.15 26.27
N VAL A 112 -18.16 -54.61 25.08
CA VAL A 112 -17.56 -53.35 24.62
C VAL A 112 -18.24 -52.15 25.27
N SER A 113 -17.51 -51.37 26.09
CA SER A 113 -18.04 -50.15 26.71
C SER A 113 -18.14 -49.00 25.70
N TYR A 114 -19.09 -48.08 25.90
CA TYR A 114 -19.13 -46.85 25.10
C TYR A 114 -17.86 -46.03 25.30
N GLU A 115 -17.35 -45.95 26.53
CA GLU A 115 -16.07 -45.30 26.84
C GLU A 115 -14.93 -45.81 25.95
N ALA A 116 -14.78 -47.12 25.77
CA ALA A 116 -13.74 -47.68 24.93
C ALA A 116 -13.87 -47.27 23.45
N ILE A 117 -15.12 -47.20 22.94
CA ILE A 117 -15.39 -46.72 21.58
C ILE A 117 -15.08 -45.23 21.45
N MET A 118 -15.49 -44.42 22.44
CA MET A 118 -15.18 -42.98 22.49
C MET A 118 -13.66 -42.78 22.46
N LEU A 119 -12.91 -43.49 23.31
CA LEU A 119 -11.45 -43.42 23.37
C LEU A 119 -10.80 -43.83 22.04
N ALA A 120 -11.27 -44.92 21.41
CA ALA A 120 -10.77 -45.38 20.12
C ALA A 120 -10.94 -44.35 18.98
N VAL A 121 -11.97 -43.50 19.07
CA VAL A 121 -12.19 -42.40 18.13
C VAL A 121 -11.41 -41.14 18.52
N TYR A 122 -11.47 -40.73 19.78
CA TYR A 122 -10.90 -39.45 20.22
C TYR A 122 -9.38 -39.48 20.38
N GLU A 123 -8.78 -40.59 20.78
CA GLU A 123 -7.34 -40.66 20.99
C GLU A 123 -6.54 -40.37 19.70
N PRO A 124 -6.85 -40.99 18.54
CA PRO A 124 -6.21 -40.62 17.27
C PRO A 124 -6.46 -39.16 16.86
N LEU A 125 -7.68 -38.66 17.06
CA LEU A 125 -8.06 -37.28 16.69
C LEU A 125 -7.32 -36.24 17.55
N LEU A 126 -7.27 -36.43 18.87
CA LEU A 126 -6.57 -35.54 19.80
C LEU A 126 -5.05 -35.60 19.59
N ASN A 127 -4.49 -36.78 19.33
CA ASN A 127 -3.06 -36.93 19.03
C ASN A 127 -2.69 -36.18 17.74
N HIS A 128 -3.55 -36.23 16.71
CA HIS A 128 -3.36 -35.48 15.47
C HIS A 128 -3.40 -33.96 15.70
N GLN A 129 -4.43 -33.45 16.40
CA GLN A 129 -4.54 -32.02 16.73
C GLN A 129 -3.37 -31.53 17.59
N THR A 130 -2.96 -32.32 18.58
CA THR A 130 -1.80 -32.01 19.44
C THR A 130 -0.52 -31.94 18.62
N HIS A 131 -0.33 -32.85 17.65
CA HIS A 131 0.82 -32.84 16.75
C HIS A 131 0.86 -31.58 15.88
N LEU A 132 -0.29 -31.17 15.31
CA LEU A 132 -0.38 -29.94 14.51
C LEU A 132 -0.09 -28.69 15.35
N LEU A 133 -0.69 -28.57 16.53
CA LEU A 133 -0.46 -27.42 17.42
C LEU A 133 0.99 -27.32 17.87
N ARG A 134 1.60 -28.47 18.21
CA ARG A 134 3.02 -28.54 18.58
C ARG A 134 3.92 -28.13 17.41
N THR A 135 3.63 -28.62 16.20
CA THR A 135 4.37 -28.26 14.98
C THR A 135 4.30 -26.75 14.75
N TYR A 136 3.10 -26.16 14.83
CA TYR A 136 2.92 -24.71 14.71
C TYR A 136 3.73 -23.93 15.74
N TYR A 137 3.68 -24.35 17.01
CA TYR A 137 4.42 -23.69 18.09
C TYR A 137 5.94 -23.77 17.87
N GLU A 138 6.47 -24.96 17.53
CA GLU A 138 7.90 -25.16 17.29
C GLU A 138 8.40 -24.33 16.10
N VAL A 139 7.61 -24.27 15.01
CA VAL A 139 7.90 -23.46 13.83
C VAL A 139 7.91 -21.96 14.19
N ARG A 140 6.88 -21.47 14.90
CA ARG A 140 6.84 -20.07 15.34
C ARG A 140 8.03 -19.72 16.23
N GLN A 141 8.43 -20.60 17.14
CA GLN A 141 9.60 -20.39 18.00
C GLN A 141 10.91 -20.30 17.19
N ARG A 142 11.06 -21.08 16.11
CA ARG A 142 12.23 -20.98 15.24
C ARG A 142 12.23 -19.63 14.50
N PHE A 143 11.12 -19.24 13.88
CA PHE A 143 11.06 -17.95 13.17
C PHE A 143 11.23 -16.73 14.09
N MET A 144 10.71 -16.77 15.32
CA MET A 144 10.93 -15.69 16.29
C MET A 144 12.42 -15.44 16.60
N LYS A 145 13.25 -16.49 16.58
CA LYS A 145 14.72 -16.33 16.75
C LYS A 145 15.35 -15.64 15.54
N VAL A 146 14.85 -15.92 14.34
CA VAL A 146 15.28 -15.30 13.09
C VAL A 146 14.91 -13.82 13.07
N GLU A 147 13.69 -13.48 13.47
CA GLU A 147 13.21 -12.08 13.53
C GLU A 147 14.00 -11.21 14.50
N ARG A 148 14.30 -11.72 15.70
CA ARG A 148 15.07 -10.98 16.72
C ARG A 148 16.45 -10.55 16.26
N ASN A 149 17.04 -11.27 15.31
CA ASN A 149 18.36 -10.96 14.76
C ASN A 149 18.30 -10.00 13.56
N HIS A 150 17.15 -9.36 13.30
CA HIS A 150 16.91 -8.48 12.16
C HIS A 150 17.30 -9.14 10.82
N SER A 151 16.98 -10.43 10.69
CA SER A 151 17.45 -11.24 9.58
C SER A 151 16.98 -10.71 8.22
N SER A 152 17.78 -10.99 7.20
CA SER A 152 17.46 -10.74 5.79
C SER A 152 16.35 -11.67 5.29
N PHE A 153 15.70 -11.31 4.18
CA PHE A 153 14.71 -12.19 3.53
C PHE A 153 15.35 -13.52 3.11
N GLU A 154 16.62 -13.50 2.71
CA GLU A 154 17.41 -14.70 2.40
C GLU A 154 17.52 -15.64 3.60
N GLN A 155 17.82 -15.12 4.79
CA GLN A 155 17.90 -15.92 6.02
C GLN A 155 16.53 -16.48 6.45
N ILE A 156 15.47 -15.67 6.34
CA ILE A 156 14.08 -16.13 6.60
C ILE A 156 13.75 -17.29 5.66
N MET A 157 14.06 -17.14 4.37
CA MET A 157 13.81 -18.18 3.37
C MET A 157 14.68 -19.42 3.57
N GLN A 158 15.92 -19.29 4.04
CA GLN A 158 16.79 -20.43 4.37
C GLN A 158 16.20 -21.26 5.51
N GLU A 159 15.75 -20.62 6.59
CA GLU A 159 15.10 -21.29 7.72
C GLU A 159 13.76 -21.90 7.29
N PHE A 160 13.00 -21.21 6.45
CA PHE A 160 11.79 -21.76 5.86
C PHE A 160 12.08 -23.01 5.03
N TYR A 161 13.11 -23.00 4.18
CA TYR A 161 13.52 -24.16 3.39
C TYR A 161 13.90 -25.36 4.26
N GLN A 162 14.62 -25.14 5.36
CA GLN A 162 14.96 -26.20 6.32
C GLN A 162 13.74 -26.82 7.01
N LEU A 163 12.65 -26.05 7.18
CA LEU A 163 11.43 -26.51 7.82
C LEU A 163 10.48 -27.21 6.85
N ILE A 164 10.28 -26.62 5.67
CA ILE A 164 9.33 -27.12 4.67
C ILE A 164 9.91 -28.27 3.85
N GLU A 165 11.24 -28.33 3.71
CA GLU A 165 12.00 -29.31 2.91
C GLU A 165 11.49 -29.40 1.46
N LYS A 166 11.03 -28.27 0.94
CA LYS A 166 10.51 -28.12 -0.43
C LYS A 166 11.15 -26.88 -1.02
N PRO A 167 11.57 -26.90 -2.30
CA PRO A 167 12.10 -25.71 -2.93
C PRO A 167 11.08 -24.57 -2.92
N CYS A 168 11.55 -23.34 -2.78
CA CYS A 168 10.67 -22.18 -2.64
C CYS A 168 11.31 -20.92 -3.20
N SER A 169 10.46 -19.95 -3.55
CA SER A 169 10.88 -18.64 -4.03
C SER A 169 10.01 -17.53 -3.48
N LEU A 170 10.64 -16.41 -3.13
CA LEU A 170 10.01 -15.17 -2.68
C LEU A 170 10.38 -14.05 -3.66
N ARG A 171 9.37 -13.31 -4.12
CA ARG A 171 9.55 -12.13 -4.98
C ARG A 171 8.90 -10.92 -4.32
N ILE A 172 9.69 -9.87 -4.16
CA ILE A 172 9.27 -8.59 -3.59
C ILE A 172 9.67 -7.47 -4.58
N PRO A 173 8.79 -7.07 -5.51
CA PRO A 173 9.15 -6.16 -6.60
C PRO A 173 9.66 -4.78 -6.16
N HIS A 174 9.03 -4.17 -5.16
CA HIS A 174 9.37 -2.81 -4.70
C HIS A 174 10.72 -2.69 -3.96
N LEU A 175 11.30 -3.82 -3.52
CA LEU A 175 12.64 -3.87 -2.93
C LEU A 175 13.67 -4.46 -3.89
N ASP A 176 13.28 -4.85 -5.10
CA ASP A 176 14.12 -5.61 -6.03
C ASP A 176 14.70 -6.89 -5.40
N VAL A 177 13.92 -7.54 -4.53
CA VAL A 177 14.33 -8.78 -3.85
C VAL A 177 13.71 -9.98 -4.56
N GLN A 178 14.58 -10.89 -4.97
CA GLN A 178 14.19 -12.19 -5.50
C GLN A 178 15.06 -13.28 -4.87
N VAL A 179 14.46 -14.10 -4.01
CA VAL A 179 15.13 -15.20 -3.33
C VAL A 179 14.56 -16.51 -3.84
N ALA A 180 15.41 -17.45 -4.22
CA ALA A 180 15.01 -18.81 -4.59
C ALA A 180 15.96 -19.82 -3.95
N ILE A 181 15.42 -20.84 -3.28
CA ILE A 181 16.19 -21.83 -2.52
C ILE A 181 15.75 -23.25 -2.92
N GLY A 182 16.71 -24.16 -3.00
CA GLY A 182 16.51 -25.59 -3.26
C GLY A 182 16.62 -26.00 -4.73
N GLN A 183 16.28 -25.13 -5.69
CA GLN A 183 16.51 -25.34 -7.13
C GLN A 183 16.32 -24.03 -7.92
N SER A 184 16.85 -23.96 -9.14
CA SER A 184 16.59 -22.85 -10.07
C SER A 184 15.26 -23.07 -10.79
N PHE A 185 14.30 -22.16 -10.61
CA PHE A 185 12.98 -22.21 -11.23
C PHE A 185 12.80 -21.14 -12.32
N LYS A 186 13.80 -20.96 -13.18
CA LYS A 186 13.70 -20.03 -14.30
C LYS A 186 12.78 -20.59 -15.38
N ASN A 187 12.04 -19.69 -16.05
CA ASN A 187 11.26 -20.00 -17.25
C ASN A 187 10.09 -20.99 -17.08
N TYR A 188 9.49 -21.07 -15.89
CA TYR A 188 8.24 -21.80 -15.68
C TYR A 188 7.05 -20.97 -16.16
N VAL A 189 6.13 -21.61 -16.88
CA VAL A 189 4.87 -21.01 -17.32
C VAL A 189 3.72 -21.63 -16.53
N VAL A 190 2.83 -20.80 -15.98
CA VAL A 190 1.62 -21.27 -15.32
C VAL A 190 0.68 -21.82 -16.38
N THR A 191 0.38 -23.11 -16.32
CA THR A 191 -0.58 -23.78 -17.21
C THR A 191 -1.98 -23.84 -16.61
N LYS A 192 -2.07 -23.89 -15.28
CA LYS A 192 -3.33 -23.95 -14.54
C LYS A 192 -3.18 -23.28 -13.18
N SER A 193 -4.24 -22.61 -12.70
CA SER A 193 -4.35 -22.08 -11.35
C SER A 193 -5.73 -22.40 -10.77
N GLU A 194 -5.78 -22.95 -9.56
CA GLU A 194 -7.01 -23.24 -8.84
C GLU A 194 -6.91 -22.79 -7.37
N PRO A 195 -7.95 -22.17 -6.80
CA PRO A 195 -7.93 -21.76 -5.40
C PRO A 195 -7.92 -23.00 -4.48
N MET A 196 -7.09 -22.96 -3.45
CA MET A 196 -7.07 -24.00 -2.42
C MET A 196 -8.24 -23.80 -1.45
N LYS A 197 -8.83 -24.90 -0.98
CA LYS A 197 -9.85 -24.85 0.07
C LYS A 197 -9.25 -24.32 1.37
N THR A 198 -9.92 -23.36 1.98
CA THR A 198 -9.57 -22.86 3.31
C THR A 198 -9.70 -23.99 4.33
N ILE A 199 -8.66 -24.18 5.14
CA ILE A 199 -8.62 -25.06 6.30
C ILE A 199 -8.51 -24.22 7.59
N GLU A 200 -8.66 -24.85 8.76
CA GLU A 200 -8.72 -24.18 10.07
C GLU A 200 -7.55 -23.21 10.34
N PHE A 201 -6.38 -23.47 9.74
CA PHE A 201 -5.16 -22.69 9.96
C PHE A 201 -4.77 -21.76 8.81
N THR A 202 -5.53 -21.71 7.71
CA THR A 202 -5.23 -20.81 6.60
C THR A 202 -5.94 -19.47 6.76
N LYS A 203 -5.17 -18.40 6.95
CA LYS A 203 -5.66 -17.01 7.00
C LYS A 203 -5.58 -16.33 5.64
N ASN A 204 -4.65 -16.79 4.80
CA ASN A 204 -4.33 -16.21 3.51
C ASN A 204 -5.03 -16.95 2.36
N HIS A 205 -5.10 -16.31 1.19
CA HIS A 205 -5.58 -16.95 -0.02
C HIS A 205 -4.43 -17.71 -0.71
N TYR A 206 -4.65 -19.00 -0.96
CA TYR A 206 -3.67 -19.88 -1.60
C TYR A 206 -4.19 -20.40 -2.93
N GLU A 207 -3.28 -20.52 -3.89
CA GLU A 207 -3.54 -21.07 -5.21
C GLU A 207 -2.65 -22.30 -5.43
N TYR A 208 -3.25 -23.38 -5.93
CA TYR A 208 -2.52 -24.48 -6.55
C TYR A 208 -2.20 -24.13 -7.99
N LEU A 209 -0.92 -24.19 -8.33
CA LEU A 209 -0.42 -23.95 -9.68
C LEU A 209 0.07 -25.25 -10.30
N GLU A 210 -0.28 -25.46 -11.56
CA GLU A 210 0.46 -26.36 -12.45
C GLU A 210 1.41 -25.50 -13.29
N LEU A 211 2.69 -25.86 -13.26
CA LEU A 211 3.75 -25.14 -13.93
C LEU A 211 4.45 -26.06 -14.94
N PHE A 212 4.73 -25.53 -16.13
CA PHE A 212 5.49 -26.23 -17.15
C PHE A 212 6.89 -25.61 -17.30
N SER A 213 7.93 -26.43 -17.20
CA SER A 213 9.31 -26.02 -17.48
C SER A 213 9.68 -26.39 -18.91
N HIS A 214 9.97 -25.37 -19.75
CA HIS A 214 10.48 -25.61 -21.10
C HIS A 214 11.89 -26.19 -21.12
N GLU A 215 12.72 -25.85 -20.13
CA GLU A 215 14.11 -26.34 -20.03
C GLU A 215 14.16 -27.83 -19.71
N ASN A 216 13.29 -28.29 -18.80
CA ASN A 216 13.29 -29.67 -18.32
C ASN A 216 12.17 -30.52 -18.96
N ASN A 217 11.31 -29.92 -19.79
CA ASN A 217 10.13 -30.53 -20.40
C ASN A 217 9.27 -31.31 -19.38
N GLN A 218 9.01 -30.70 -18.23
CA GLN A 218 8.35 -31.34 -17.09
C GLN A 218 7.29 -30.43 -16.46
N TYR A 219 6.21 -31.06 -15.98
CA TYR A 219 5.21 -30.44 -15.14
C TYR A 219 5.62 -30.52 -13.67
N VAL A 220 5.43 -29.43 -12.95
CA VAL A 220 5.67 -29.28 -11.52
C VAL A 220 4.45 -28.61 -10.90
N THR A 221 4.03 -29.05 -9.72
CA THR A 221 2.96 -28.38 -8.98
C THR A 221 3.56 -27.40 -7.97
N ALA A 222 2.85 -26.32 -7.67
CA ALA A 222 3.29 -25.38 -6.66
C ALA A 222 2.11 -24.82 -5.87
N ILE A 223 2.38 -24.36 -4.65
CA ILE A 223 1.47 -23.51 -3.90
C ILE A 223 1.97 -22.08 -4.00
N LYS A 224 1.07 -21.18 -4.36
CA LYS A 224 1.31 -19.74 -4.40
C LYS A 224 0.49 -19.06 -3.31
N VAL A 225 1.11 -18.10 -2.64
CA VAL A 225 0.45 -17.14 -1.76
C VAL A 225 0.90 -15.74 -2.12
N ASP A 226 -0.08 -14.85 -2.24
CA ASP A 226 0.13 -13.44 -2.47
C ASP A 226 0.00 -12.69 -1.15
N ILE A 227 1.06 -11.97 -0.79
CA ILE A 227 1.20 -11.19 0.43
C ILE A 227 1.12 -9.72 0.03
N ILE A 228 0.04 -9.04 0.39
CA ILE A 228 -0.11 -7.61 0.13
C ILE A 228 0.64 -6.88 1.25
N ASN A 229 1.68 -6.13 0.87
CA ASN A 229 2.46 -5.37 1.85
C ASN A 229 1.74 -4.05 2.24
N PRO A 230 2.22 -3.31 3.26
CA PRO A 230 1.68 -2.00 3.62
C PRO A 230 1.83 -0.90 2.56
N PHE A 231 2.70 -1.10 1.56
CA PHE A 231 2.84 -0.22 0.41
C PHE A 231 1.80 -0.50 -0.69
N ASN A 232 0.93 -1.50 -0.50
CA ASN A 232 -0.01 -2.01 -1.48
C ASN A 232 0.66 -2.66 -2.71
N ASP A 233 1.89 -3.16 -2.54
CA ASP A 233 2.60 -3.98 -3.51
C ASP A 233 2.35 -5.46 -3.25
N LEU A 234 2.18 -6.19 -4.35
CA LEU A 234 2.03 -7.64 -4.34
C LEU A 234 3.40 -8.31 -4.16
N CYS A 235 3.58 -9.00 -3.04
CA CYS A 235 4.71 -9.90 -2.81
C CYS A 235 4.24 -11.33 -3.01
N THR A 236 5.02 -12.17 -3.68
CA THR A 236 4.59 -13.54 -4.00
C THR A 236 5.56 -14.55 -3.43
N LEU A 237 5.04 -15.51 -2.66
CA LEU A 237 5.75 -16.69 -2.18
C LEU A 237 5.23 -17.91 -2.92
N ILE A 238 6.15 -18.71 -3.47
CA ILE A 238 5.85 -19.95 -4.19
C ILE A 238 6.61 -21.09 -3.55
N VAL A 239 5.92 -22.20 -3.29
CA VAL A 239 6.48 -23.45 -2.75
C VAL A 239 6.26 -24.55 -3.78
N TYR A 240 7.36 -25.10 -4.31
CA TYR A 240 7.34 -26.09 -5.37
C TYR A 240 7.25 -27.50 -4.81
N GLN A 241 6.47 -28.34 -5.48
CA GLN A 241 6.25 -29.72 -5.07
C GLN A 241 5.99 -30.64 -6.25
N LYS A 242 6.09 -31.95 -5.99
CA LYS A 242 5.73 -33.01 -6.95
C LYS A 242 4.35 -33.59 -6.66
N ASP A 243 3.87 -33.41 -5.44
CA ASP A 243 2.63 -34.00 -4.94
C ASP A 243 1.44 -33.07 -5.23
N SER A 244 0.26 -33.64 -5.43
CA SER A 244 -0.95 -32.87 -5.73
C SER A 244 -1.59 -32.24 -4.48
N GLN A 245 -1.26 -32.73 -3.28
CA GLN A 245 -1.79 -32.23 -2.01
C GLN A 245 -0.65 -31.98 -1.00
N ILE A 246 -0.72 -30.86 -0.29
CA ILE A 246 0.19 -30.55 0.82
C ILE A 246 -0.42 -31.01 2.15
N PRO A 247 0.34 -31.74 2.99
CA PRO A 247 -0.09 -32.04 4.36
C PRO A 247 -0.36 -30.77 5.17
N GLU A 248 -1.38 -30.78 6.02
CA GLU A 248 -1.76 -29.61 6.83
C GLU A 248 -0.59 -29.02 7.64
N ALA A 249 0.26 -29.87 8.23
CA ALA A 249 1.47 -29.44 8.94
C ALA A 249 2.40 -28.57 8.07
N LYS A 250 2.51 -28.84 6.77
CA LYS A 250 3.31 -28.04 5.84
C LYS A 250 2.62 -26.73 5.48
N VAL A 251 1.29 -26.72 5.35
CA VAL A 251 0.54 -25.46 5.19
C VAL A 251 0.75 -24.55 6.41
N MET A 252 0.78 -25.10 7.62
CA MET A 252 1.08 -24.32 8.83
C MET A 252 2.47 -23.68 8.81
N ILE A 253 3.48 -24.36 8.24
CA ILE A 253 4.82 -23.79 8.07
C ILE A 253 4.78 -22.61 7.09
N ILE A 254 4.02 -22.75 6.00
CA ILE A 254 3.83 -21.68 5.01
C ILE A 254 3.15 -20.46 5.66
N GLU A 255 2.08 -20.67 6.42
CA GLU A 255 1.40 -19.60 7.17
C GLU A 255 2.34 -18.85 8.11
N ASN A 256 3.16 -19.59 8.88
CA ASN A 256 4.12 -18.95 9.78
C ASN A 256 5.16 -18.11 9.04
N VAL A 257 5.71 -18.57 7.92
CA VAL A 257 6.68 -17.76 7.16
C VAL A 257 6.01 -16.55 6.50
N VAL A 258 4.74 -16.67 6.07
CA VAL A 258 3.97 -15.54 5.53
C VAL A 258 3.83 -14.44 6.59
N ASP A 259 3.45 -14.80 7.82
CA ASP A 259 3.35 -13.86 8.94
C ASP A 259 4.71 -13.17 9.19
N VAL A 260 5.81 -13.92 9.18
CA VAL A 260 7.19 -13.40 9.40
C VAL A 260 7.63 -12.46 8.27
N ILE A 261 7.37 -12.82 7.01
CA ILE A 261 7.66 -11.97 5.85
C ILE A 261 6.87 -10.67 5.93
N TYR A 262 5.58 -10.76 6.30
CA TYR A 262 4.71 -9.61 6.45
C TYR A 262 5.19 -8.67 7.58
N GLU A 263 5.54 -9.21 8.75
CA GLU A 263 6.12 -8.46 9.87
C GLU A 263 7.44 -7.76 9.46
N ARG A 264 8.31 -8.44 8.70
CA ARG A 264 9.55 -7.85 8.18
C ARG A 264 9.29 -6.69 7.21
N LEU A 265 8.31 -6.84 6.32
CA LEU A 265 7.88 -5.80 5.38
C LEU A 265 7.31 -4.57 6.12
N GLN A 266 6.51 -4.79 7.17
CA GLN A 266 6.02 -3.71 8.04
C GLN A 266 7.17 -2.96 8.71
N MET A 267 8.16 -3.68 9.24
CA MET A 267 9.32 -3.07 9.87
C MET A 267 10.11 -2.20 8.86
N GLU A 268 10.36 -2.70 7.64
CA GLU A 268 11.00 -1.92 6.58
C GLU A 268 10.20 -0.65 6.23
N TYR A 269 8.87 -0.75 6.18
CA TYR A 269 7.99 0.42 5.99
C TYR A 269 8.15 1.44 7.11
N LEU A 270 8.08 1.00 8.38
CA LEU A 270 8.19 1.86 9.54
C LEU A 270 9.56 2.54 9.61
N LEU A 271 10.64 1.81 9.38
CA LEU A 271 11.99 2.36 9.34
C LEU A 271 12.16 3.42 8.25
N LYS A 272 11.62 3.19 7.04
CA LYS A 272 11.63 4.19 5.97
C LYS A 272 10.83 5.44 6.35
N LYS A 273 9.65 5.27 6.96
CA LYS A 273 8.79 6.38 7.41
C LYS A 273 9.43 7.17 8.55
N GLU A 274 10.07 6.50 9.51
CA GLU A 274 10.76 7.14 10.63
C GLU A 274 11.98 7.93 10.14
N ARG A 275 12.78 7.37 9.22
CA ARG A 275 13.87 8.10 8.56
C ARG A 275 13.36 9.33 7.83
N TYR A 276 12.24 9.21 7.11
CA TYR A 276 11.59 10.34 6.43
C TYR A 276 11.20 11.44 7.42
N ASN A 277 10.50 11.08 8.50
CA ASN A 277 10.04 12.02 9.51
C ASN A 277 11.22 12.70 10.24
N ARG A 278 12.25 11.93 10.61
CA ARG A 278 13.46 12.48 11.25
C ARG A 278 14.14 13.50 10.34
N MET A 279 14.32 13.18 9.05
CA MET A 279 14.95 14.09 8.10
C MET A 279 14.11 15.36 7.90
N ASN A 280 12.78 15.21 7.85
CA ASN A 280 11.86 16.34 7.74
C ASN A 280 11.95 17.28 8.96
N ASN A 281 11.99 16.72 10.17
CA ASN A 281 12.11 17.48 11.42
C ASN A 281 13.46 18.22 11.50
N LEU A 282 14.55 17.59 11.05
CA LEU A 282 15.86 18.26 10.96
C LEU A 282 15.80 19.43 9.97
N ALA A 283 15.20 19.24 8.80
CA ALA A 283 15.06 20.29 7.82
C ALA A 283 14.15 21.44 8.32
N GLU A 284 13.09 21.13 9.07
CA GLU A 284 12.25 22.12 9.76
C GLU A 284 13.06 22.94 10.78
N ALA A 285 13.86 22.27 11.61
CA ALA A 285 14.73 22.93 12.58
C ALA A 285 15.79 23.82 11.91
N ILE A 286 16.34 23.41 10.76
CA ILE A 286 17.33 24.17 10.00
C ILE A 286 16.71 25.37 9.28
N LEU A 287 15.55 25.21 8.65
CA LEU A 287 14.98 26.21 7.72
C LEU A 287 13.93 27.12 8.34
N GLN A 288 13.07 26.58 9.21
CA GLN A 288 11.93 27.31 9.77
C GLN A 288 12.23 27.81 11.18
N SER A 289 12.84 26.96 12.00
CA SER A 289 13.19 27.27 13.39
C SER A 289 14.71 27.43 13.55
N THR A 290 15.37 28.06 12.57
CA THR A 290 16.83 28.16 12.50
C THR A 290 17.40 28.68 13.83
N PRO A 291 18.30 27.93 14.50
CA PRO A 291 18.87 28.37 15.75
C PRO A 291 19.68 29.66 15.59
N ASN A 292 19.53 30.57 16.55
CA ASN A 292 20.39 31.75 16.64
C ASN A 292 21.82 31.38 17.08
N ASN A 293 21.98 30.24 17.76
CA ASN A 293 23.28 29.72 18.17
C ASN A 293 23.96 28.96 17.03
N SER A 294 25.16 29.41 16.62
CA SER A 294 25.94 28.79 15.54
C SER A 294 26.38 27.36 15.84
N GLU A 295 26.61 27.00 17.11
CA GLU A 295 26.98 25.63 17.52
C GLU A 295 25.80 24.67 17.38
N GLU A 296 24.61 25.11 17.79
CA GLU A 296 23.37 24.34 17.65
C GLU A 296 23.03 24.10 16.17
N LEU A 297 23.12 25.15 15.34
CA LEU A 297 22.97 25.01 13.89
C LEU A 297 24.05 24.08 13.29
N ALA A 298 25.28 24.11 13.79
CA ALA A 298 26.34 23.19 13.34
C ALA A 298 25.95 21.74 13.61
N ALA A 299 25.46 21.45 14.82
CA ALA A 299 25.05 20.10 15.22
C ALA A 299 23.89 19.58 14.36
N LEU A 300 22.88 20.43 14.07
CA LEU A 300 21.78 20.06 13.19
C LEU A 300 22.25 19.76 11.75
N LEU A 301 23.15 20.59 11.20
CA LEU A 301 23.71 20.38 9.88
C LEU A 301 24.55 19.10 9.81
N GLN A 302 25.32 18.81 10.87
CA GLN A 302 26.10 17.57 10.97
C GLN A 302 25.19 16.34 11.05
N GLU A 303 24.13 16.40 11.85
CA GLU A 303 23.14 15.30 11.94
C GLU A 303 22.44 15.07 10.58
N ALA A 304 22.14 16.15 9.87
CA ALA A 304 21.58 16.14 8.52
C ALA A 304 22.59 15.76 7.41
N GLN A 305 23.88 15.60 7.74
CA GLN A 305 24.98 15.36 6.79
C GLN A 305 25.13 16.48 5.74
N LEU A 306 24.86 17.73 6.14
CA LEU A 306 24.96 18.95 5.34
C LEU A 306 26.04 19.92 5.85
N ASP A 307 27.01 19.44 6.62
CA ASP A 307 28.12 20.20 7.19
C ASP A 307 29.40 20.14 6.33
N ARG A 308 29.37 19.42 5.20
CA ARG A 308 30.55 19.13 4.38
C ARG A 308 31.09 20.34 3.63
N TYR A 309 30.23 21.28 3.25
CA TYR A 309 30.59 22.44 2.43
C TYR A 309 29.97 23.73 2.96
N ASP A 310 30.45 24.88 2.47
CA ASP A 310 30.08 26.19 3.01
C ASP A 310 28.83 26.80 2.36
N TYR A 311 28.45 26.35 1.16
CA TYR A 311 27.38 26.97 0.38
C TYR A 311 26.08 26.15 0.40
N TYR A 312 24.98 26.86 0.56
CA TYR A 312 23.63 26.32 0.69
C TYR A 312 22.68 27.01 -0.28
N GLN A 313 21.76 26.23 -0.85
CA GLN A 313 20.70 26.75 -1.69
C GLN A 313 19.43 25.94 -1.46
N GLY A 314 18.29 26.62 -1.32
CA GLY A 314 16.98 25.99 -1.27
C GLY A 314 16.22 26.10 -2.59
N ILE A 315 15.50 25.03 -2.93
CA ILE A 315 14.50 25.02 -4.00
C ILE A 315 13.17 24.60 -3.39
N ALA A 316 12.18 25.47 -3.46
CA ALA A 316 10.83 25.21 -3.00
C ALA A 316 9.89 24.89 -4.15
N PHE A 317 8.97 23.94 -3.93
CA PHE A 317 7.89 23.57 -4.81
C PHE A 317 6.55 23.83 -4.12
N ALA A 318 5.63 24.50 -4.82
CA ALA A 318 4.25 24.65 -4.37
C ALA A 318 3.28 24.55 -5.55
N SER A 319 2.05 24.10 -5.28
CA SER A 319 0.97 23.97 -6.26
C SER A 319 -0.40 24.17 -5.58
N ASN A 320 -1.45 24.48 -6.35
CA ASN A 320 -2.82 24.59 -5.83
C ASN A 320 -3.38 23.23 -5.40
N THR A 321 -2.96 22.14 -6.05
CA THR A 321 -3.32 20.74 -5.75
C THR A 321 -2.19 20.04 -5.00
N PHE A 322 -1.54 20.74 -4.06
CA PHE A 322 -0.44 20.18 -3.26
C PHE A 322 -0.84 18.93 -2.46
N LYS A 323 -2.08 18.43 -2.48
CA LYS A 323 -2.42 17.13 -1.89
C LYS A 323 -2.17 15.93 -2.82
N ASP A 324 -1.87 16.14 -4.09
CA ASP A 324 -1.53 15.06 -5.01
C ASP A 324 -0.18 14.40 -4.62
N LYS A 325 -0.28 13.17 -4.10
CA LYS A 325 0.85 12.38 -3.63
C LYS A 325 1.76 11.94 -4.78
N GLN A 326 1.22 11.61 -5.96
CA GLN A 326 2.03 11.12 -7.08
C GLN A 326 2.91 12.23 -7.64
N ARG A 327 2.33 13.42 -7.84
CA ARG A 327 3.06 14.60 -8.33
C ARG A 327 4.18 15.01 -7.37
N LYS A 328 3.91 15.02 -6.06
CA LYS A 328 4.96 15.27 -5.05
C LYS A 328 6.12 14.31 -5.16
N ILE A 329 5.82 13.01 -5.23
CA ILE A 329 6.85 11.97 -5.32
C ILE A 329 7.68 12.18 -6.59
N ALA A 330 7.04 12.47 -7.73
CA ALA A 330 7.72 12.74 -9.00
C ALA A 330 8.65 13.98 -8.92
N VAL A 331 8.15 15.10 -8.39
CA VAL A 331 8.94 16.33 -8.22
C VAL A 331 10.09 16.12 -7.24
N LEU A 332 9.82 15.52 -6.08
CA LEU A 332 10.83 15.24 -5.06
C LEU A 332 11.91 14.31 -5.61
N HIS A 333 11.54 13.25 -6.35
CA HIS A 333 12.50 12.36 -6.99
C HIS A 333 13.44 13.12 -7.96
N LYS A 334 12.89 14.00 -8.81
CA LYS A 334 13.68 14.83 -9.72
C LYS A 334 14.60 15.80 -8.95
N LEU A 335 14.09 16.45 -7.90
CA LEU A 335 14.90 17.37 -7.08
C LEU A 335 16.05 16.64 -6.39
N ARG A 336 15.79 15.49 -5.76
CA ARG A 336 16.82 14.68 -5.10
C ARG A 336 17.91 14.19 -6.06
N ALA A 337 17.59 14.01 -7.34
CA ALA A 337 18.54 13.60 -8.37
C ALA A 337 19.50 14.73 -8.80
N LEU A 338 19.21 16.00 -8.48
CA LEU A 338 20.04 17.14 -8.88
C LEU A 338 21.43 17.11 -8.24
N LYS A 339 21.49 16.76 -6.95
CA LYS A 339 22.72 16.72 -6.14
C LYS A 339 22.60 15.69 -5.03
N THR A 340 23.73 15.10 -4.66
CA THR A 340 23.79 14.03 -3.65
C THR A 340 23.63 14.52 -2.21
N ALA A 341 24.13 15.71 -1.88
CA ALA A 341 24.03 16.28 -0.53
C ALA A 341 22.81 17.21 -0.44
N HIS A 342 21.71 16.68 0.10
CA HIS A 342 20.47 17.44 0.29
C HIS A 342 19.65 16.93 1.48
N VAL A 343 18.82 17.81 2.03
CA VAL A 343 17.66 17.44 2.87
C VAL A 343 16.41 18.05 2.29
N PHE A 344 15.26 17.45 2.61
CA PHE A 344 13.98 17.95 2.16
C PHE A 344 13.08 18.21 3.36
N PHE A 345 12.21 19.21 3.20
CA PHE A 345 11.21 19.63 4.16
C PHE A 345 9.86 19.69 3.44
N GLU A 346 8.93 18.83 3.83
CA GLU A 346 7.55 18.85 3.40
C GLU A 346 6.68 19.51 4.48
N HIS A 347 6.02 20.59 4.09
CA HIS A 347 4.97 21.27 4.84
C HIS A 347 3.62 21.05 4.14
N HIS A 348 2.50 21.38 4.80
CA HIS A 348 1.14 21.16 4.24
C HIS A 348 0.89 21.77 2.85
N ASN A 349 1.62 22.82 2.46
CA ASN A 349 1.35 23.61 1.25
C ASN A 349 2.56 23.79 0.33
N TYR A 350 3.74 23.31 0.73
CA TYR A 350 4.97 23.46 -0.03
C TYR A 350 5.99 22.39 0.39
N LEU A 351 6.92 22.11 -0.51
CA LEU A 351 8.09 21.26 -0.30
C LEU A 351 9.33 22.12 -0.49
N VAL A 352 10.36 21.98 0.32
CA VAL A 352 11.67 22.62 0.10
C VAL A 352 12.76 21.57 0.10
N VAL A 353 13.70 21.67 -0.84
CA VAL A 353 14.93 20.86 -0.83
C VAL A 353 16.10 21.80 -0.65
N LEU A 354 16.87 21.58 0.42
CA LEU A 354 18.07 22.30 0.77
C LEU A 354 19.28 21.51 0.29
N TYR A 355 20.14 22.14 -0.50
CA TYR A 355 21.36 21.56 -1.05
C TYR A 355 22.60 22.14 -0.37
N ASN A 356 23.67 21.34 -0.29
CA ASN A 356 24.98 21.77 0.19
C ASN A 356 26.06 21.46 -0.84
N PHE A 357 26.90 22.44 -1.21
CA PHE A 357 27.90 22.29 -2.27
C PHE A 357 29.16 23.14 -2.06
N GLN A 358 30.25 22.73 -2.70
CA GLN A 358 31.61 23.21 -2.42
C GLN A 358 31.90 24.60 -2.99
N GLN A 359 31.32 24.93 -4.14
CA GLN A 359 31.64 26.14 -4.88
C GLN A 359 30.37 26.81 -5.40
N LEU A 360 30.35 28.14 -5.40
CA LEU A 360 29.23 28.93 -5.93
C LEU A 360 28.88 28.58 -7.39
N ALA A 361 29.87 28.22 -8.21
CA ALA A 361 29.65 27.76 -9.59
C ALA A 361 28.81 26.48 -9.72
N GLN A 362 28.60 25.75 -8.61
CA GLN A 362 27.77 24.54 -8.56
C GLN A 362 26.29 24.84 -8.24
N GLU A 363 25.92 26.13 -8.17
CA GLU A 363 24.54 26.57 -7.99
C GLU A 363 23.58 25.88 -8.97
N ILE A 364 22.37 25.65 -8.50
CA ILE A 364 21.31 25.08 -9.33
C ILE A 364 20.63 26.22 -10.06
N SER A 365 21.14 26.51 -11.26
CA SER A 365 20.58 27.56 -12.12
C SER A 365 19.18 27.22 -12.65
N LYS A 366 18.38 28.26 -12.91
CA LYS A 366 17.08 28.17 -13.59
C LYS A 366 17.13 27.34 -14.86
N LYS A 367 18.15 27.56 -15.69
CA LYS A 367 18.37 26.83 -16.95
C LYS A 367 18.61 25.33 -16.76
N ASN A 368 19.20 24.91 -15.64
CA ASN A 368 19.35 23.49 -15.32
C ASN A 368 17.98 22.88 -14.98
N LEU A 369 17.19 23.57 -14.16
CA LEU A 369 15.85 23.10 -13.79
C LEU A 369 14.92 23.03 -15.02
N GLU A 370 14.92 24.03 -15.89
CA GLU A 370 14.13 24.03 -17.14
C GLU A 370 14.45 22.84 -18.06
N LYS A 371 15.67 22.30 -18.00
CA LYS A 371 16.05 21.09 -18.77
C LYS A 371 15.58 19.79 -18.12
N GLN A 372 15.47 19.75 -16.80
CA GLN A 372 15.14 18.52 -16.05
C GLN A 372 13.64 18.37 -15.77
N PHE A 373 12.92 19.49 -15.73
CA PHE A 373 11.49 19.53 -15.52
C PHE A 373 10.78 19.68 -16.87
N GLU A 374 9.90 18.73 -17.17
CA GLU A 374 9.02 18.85 -18.33
C GLU A 374 7.99 19.94 -18.07
N VAL A 375 7.67 20.72 -19.11
CA VAL A 375 6.70 21.81 -19.02
C VAL A 375 5.37 21.29 -18.45
N SER A 376 4.91 20.11 -18.88
CA SER A 376 3.69 19.43 -18.39
C SER A 376 3.62 19.28 -16.87
N LEU A 377 4.74 18.94 -16.22
CA LEU A 377 4.79 18.70 -14.77
C LEU A 377 4.59 19.99 -13.95
N LEU A 378 4.84 21.16 -14.56
CA LEU A 378 4.75 22.47 -13.90
C LEU A 378 3.67 23.40 -14.50
N SER A 379 3.22 23.15 -15.73
CA SER A 379 2.26 24.00 -16.44
C SER A 379 0.82 23.81 -15.98
N GLU A 380 0.48 22.64 -15.46
CA GLU A 380 -0.86 22.36 -14.93
C GLU A 380 -0.99 22.90 -13.50
N GLU A 381 -2.06 23.67 -13.23
CA GLU A 381 -2.56 24.00 -11.87
C GLU A 381 -1.70 24.96 -11.03
N SER A 382 -1.06 25.94 -11.67
CA SER A 382 -0.26 26.99 -11.01
C SER A 382 0.89 26.44 -10.15
N ALA A 383 1.50 25.32 -10.56
CA ALA A 383 2.67 24.80 -9.89
C ALA A 383 3.91 25.70 -10.13
N CYS A 384 4.73 25.87 -9.11
CA CYS A 384 5.88 26.77 -9.13
C CYS A 384 7.07 26.13 -8.41
N LEU A 385 8.24 26.21 -9.04
CA LEU A 385 9.54 26.02 -8.41
C LEU A 385 10.18 27.38 -8.13
N ALA A 386 10.42 27.70 -6.86
CA ALA A 386 11.15 28.87 -6.43
C ALA A 386 12.56 28.50 -5.99
N VAL A 387 13.57 29.24 -6.45
CA VAL A 387 14.98 29.01 -6.19
C VAL A 387 15.53 30.20 -5.41
N SER A 388 16.05 29.95 -4.21
CA SER A 388 16.76 30.96 -3.42
C SER A 388 18.14 31.28 -4.00
N GLU A 389 18.71 32.39 -3.53
CA GLU A 389 20.12 32.68 -3.71
C GLU A 389 21.00 31.67 -2.95
N VAL A 390 22.30 31.70 -3.25
CA VAL A 390 23.28 30.87 -2.56
C VAL A 390 23.74 31.58 -1.29
N PHE A 391 23.63 30.91 -0.16
CA PHE A 391 24.01 31.44 1.15
C PHE A 391 25.11 30.63 1.81
N THR A 392 25.83 31.26 2.72
CA THR A 392 26.67 30.56 3.70
C THR A 392 25.85 30.12 4.91
N LYS A 393 26.43 29.27 5.76
CA LYS A 393 25.78 28.77 6.98
C LYS A 393 25.16 29.88 7.84
N GLU A 394 25.80 31.04 7.96
CA GLU A 394 25.35 32.17 8.78
C GLU A 394 24.03 32.77 8.30
N HIS A 395 23.71 32.61 7.02
CA HIS A 395 22.55 33.20 6.36
C HIS A 395 21.54 32.14 5.88
N ILE A 396 21.69 30.88 6.33
CA ILE A 396 20.81 29.77 5.93
C ILE A 396 19.32 30.06 6.22
N LYS A 397 19.03 30.84 7.26
CA LYS A 397 17.69 31.29 7.65
C LYS A 397 16.98 32.12 6.58
N GLU A 398 17.71 32.72 5.63
CA GLU A 398 17.14 33.53 4.55
C GLU A 398 16.58 32.68 3.40
N ILE A 399 17.01 31.41 3.29
CA ILE A 399 16.63 30.50 2.20
C ILE A 399 15.12 30.28 2.14
N LEU A 400 14.51 29.89 3.27
CA LEU A 400 13.08 29.59 3.31
C LEU A 400 12.22 30.85 3.04
N PRO A 401 12.47 32.01 3.69
CA PRO A 401 11.81 33.26 3.35
C PRO A 401 11.90 33.62 1.86
N GLN A 402 13.10 33.56 1.25
CA GLN A 402 13.26 33.89 -0.18
C GLN A 402 12.42 32.98 -1.08
N CYS A 403 12.44 31.67 -0.81
CA CYS A 403 11.62 30.69 -1.54
C CYS A 403 10.12 30.98 -1.40
N LEU A 404 9.64 31.26 -0.19
CA LEU A 404 8.23 31.53 0.08
C LEU A 404 7.78 32.89 -0.47
N ASP A 405 8.63 33.91 -0.44
CA ASP A 405 8.42 35.21 -1.07
C ASP A 405 8.20 35.06 -2.58
N ALA A 406 9.09 34.33 -3.24
CA ALA A 406 9.01 34.04 -4.66
C ALA A 406 7.73 33.26 -5.01
N ILE A 407 7.36 32.23 -4.23
CA ILE A 407 6.10 31.48 -4.41
C ILE A 407 4.88 32.40 -4.25
N ARG A 408 4.86 33.24 -3.19
CA ARG A 408 3.75 34.16 -2.92
C ARG A 408 3.58 35.18 -4.05
N PHE A 409 4.68 35.75 -4.52
CA PHE A 409 4.65 36.68 -5.65
C PHE A 409 4.12 35.99 -6.92
N ASN A 410 4.64 34.81 -7.24
CA ASN A 410 4.27 34.08 -8.45
C ASN A 410 2.80 33.64 -8.47
N ARG A 411 2.21 33.33 -7.30
CA ARG A 411 0.77 33.05 -7.18
C ARG A 411 -0.10 34.24 -7.57
N GLN A 412 0.39 35.46 -7.40
CA GLN A 412 -0.38 36.68 -7.65
C GLN A 412 -0.05 37.35 -9.00
N PHE A 413 1.18 37.21 -9.47
CA PHE A 413 1.72 37.95 -10.62
C PHE A 413 2.48 37.04 -11.61
N TYR A 414 2.15 35.75 -11.65
CA TYR A 414 2.70 34.71 -12.54
C TYR A 414 3.84 35.15 -13.49
N LEU A 415 5.08 34.96 -13.05
CA LEU A 415 6.30 35.18 -13.83
C LEU A 415 6.71 33.94 -14.62
N GLY A 416 6.30 32.75 -14.16
CA GLY A 416 6.54 31.49 -14.85
C GLY A 416 6.55 30.27 -13.91
N PRO A 417 6.74 29.06 -14.46
CA PRO A 417 6.74 27.81 -13.68
C PRO A 417 8.00 27.64 -12.80
N ILE A 418 9.11 28.29 -13.17
CA ILE A 418 10.38 28.26 -12.46
C ILE A 418 10.83 29.71 -12.24
N LEU A 419 11.07 30.07 -10.99
CA LEU A 419 11.40 31.41 -10.55
C LEU A 419 12.64 31.39 -9.66
N THR A 420 13.60 32.28 -9.93
CA THR A 420 14.71 32.54 -9.01
C THR A 420 14.40 33.78 -8.16
N TYR A 421 14.94 33.89 -6.96
CA TYR A 421 14.75 35.09 -6.15
C TYR A 421 15.26 36.34 -6.86
N SER A 422 16.34 36.22 -7.64
CA SER A 422 16.88 37.29 -8.48
C SER A 422 15.92 37.76 -9.58
N ASP A 423 15.01 36.91 -10.07
CA ASP A 423 14.00 37.30 -11.06
C ASP A 423 13.00 38.34 -10.49
N LEU A 424 12.86 38.43 -9.16
CA LEU A 424 12.00 39.44 -8.52
C LEU A 424 12.59 40.85 -8.60
N GLY A 425 13.91 40.99 -8.71
CA GLY A 425 14.60 42.29 -8.77
C GLY A 425 14.13 43.24 -7.65
N ILE A 426 13.68 44.44 -8.04
CA ILE A 426 13.19 45.46 -7.10
C ILE A 426 11.93 45.02 -6.33
N PHE A 427 11.15 44.08 -6.87
CA PHE A 427 9.95 43.58 -6.19
C PHE A 427 10.28 42.82 -4.91
N SER A 428 11.47 42.24 -4.78
CA SER A 428 11.93 41.55 -3.56
C SER A 428 11.82 42.44 -2.30
N SER A 429 12.10 43.74 -2.43
CA SER A 429 12.01 44.73 -1.35
C SER A 429 10.59 45.00 -0.87
N PHE A 430 9.57 44.69 -1.67
CA PHE A 430 8.16 44.94 -1.39
C PHE A 430 7.37 43.68 -1.00
N ILE A 431 8.02 42.52 -0.93
CA ILE A 431 7.37 41.23 -0.64
C ILE A 431 7.47 40.85 0.85
N LYS A 432 8.47 41.38 1.58
CA LYS A 432 8.62 41.14 3.01
C LYS A 432 7.41 41.74 3.78
N GLU A 433 6.87 40.99 4.76
CA GLU A 433 5.87 41.46 5.75
C GLU A 433 4.46 41.86 5.22
N ASN A 434 3.78 41.01 4.43
CA ASN A 434 2.40 41.25 3.93
C ASN A 434 2.23 42.53 3.08
N GLN A 435 3.33 43.11 2.58
CA GLN A 435 3.29 44.33 1.77
C GLN A 435 2.83 44.10 0.32
N LEU A 436 2.52 42.86 -0.08
CA LEU A 436 2.00 42.54 -1.40
C LEU A 436 0.66 43.24 -1.70
N GLU A 437 -0.15 43.50 -0.67
CA GLU A 437 -1.38 44.31 -0.77
C GLU A 437 -1.04 45.80 -0.98
N ARG A 438 0.00 46.31 -0.33
CA ARG A 438 0.48 47.69 -0.54
C ARG A 438 1.03 47.88 -1.95
N LEU A 439 1.68 46.86 -2.51
CA LEU A 439 2.12 46.89 -3.91
C LEU A 439 0.92 47.01 -4.86
N GLN A 440 -0.21 46.34 -4.58
CA GLN A 440 -1.42 46.55 -5.36
C GLN A 440 -2.01 47.96 -5.18
N GLN A 441 -2.02 48.48 -3.96
CA GLN A 441 -2.49 49.84 -3.65
C GLN A 441 -1.60 50.93 -4.27
N SER A 442 -0.34 50.61 -4.59
CA SER A 442 0.57 51.52 -5.30
C SER A 442 0.22 51.72 -6.78
N ILE A 443 -0.62 50.84 -7.35
CA ILE A 443 -1.09 50.96 -8.72
C ILE A 443 -2.09 52.12 -8.80
N PRO A 444 -1.90 53.11 -9.68
CA PRO A 444 -2.81 54.25 -9.79
C PRO A 444 -4.27 53.79 -10.02
N PRO A 445 -5.27 54.28 -9.25
CA PRO A 445 -6.66 53.82 -9.36
C PRO A 445 -7.25 53.95 -10.77
N LYS A 446 -6.93 55.03 -11.48
CA LYS A 446 -7.37 55.26 -12.88
C LYS A 446 -6.79 54.22 -13.84
N LEU A 447 -5.55 53.78 -13.60
CA LEU A 447 -4.90 52.74 -14.40
C LEU A 447 -5.56 51.38 -14.15
N TYR A 448 -5.87 51.06 -12.89
CA TYR A 448 -6.62 49.86 -12.55
C TYR A 448 -7.99 49.85 -13.21
N GLN A 449 -8.74 50.95 -13.11
CA GLN A 449 -10.05 51.09 -13.72
C GLN A 449 -9.98 50.91 -15.25
N MET A 450 -9.04 51.58 -15.91
CA MET A 450 -8.82 51.42 -17.35
C MET A 450 -8.53 49.97 -17.74
N SER A 451 -7.80 49.22 -16.91
CA SER A 451 -7.46 47.82 -17.19
C SER A 451 -8.66 46.86 -17.15
N GLU A 452 -9.73 47.22 -16.44
CA GLU A 452 -10.96 46.43 -16.30
C GLU A 452 -12.06 46.92 -17.26
N GLU A 453 -12.14 48.22 -17.54
CA GLU A 453 -13.24 48.83 -18.33
C GLU A 453 -12.89 49.07 -19.81
N ASP A 454 -11.62 49.29 -20.16
CA ASP A 454 -11.18 49.62 -21.53
C ASP A 454 -9.95 48.77 -21.92
N GLU A 455 -10.21 47.49 -22.17
CA GLU A 455 -9.18 46.50 -22.54
C GLU A 455 -8.38 46.92 -23.77
N GLU A 456 -9.00 47.63 -24.72
CA GLU A 456 -8.35 48.08 -25.94
C GLU A 456 -7.28 49.17 -25.67
N LEU A 457 -7.62 50.16 -24.83
CA LEU A 457 -6.64 51.17 -24.42
C LEU A 457 -5.56 50.57 -23.52
N PHE A 458 -5.93 49.69 -22.58
CA PHE A 458 -4.96 49.00 -21.74
C PHE A 458 -3.97 48.16 -22.56
N THR A 459 -4.46 47.37 -23.51
CA THR A 459 -3.62 46.57 -24.42
C THR A 459 -2.69 47.46 -25.24
N THR A 460 -3.20 48.61 -25.71
CA THR A 460 -2.38 49.61 -26.43
C THR A 460 -1.27 50.16 -25.53
N PHE A 461 -1.59 50.47 -24.27
CA PHE A 461 -0.65 51.03 -23.30
C PHE A 461 0.42 50.01 -22.87
N TYR A 462 0.03 48.78 -22.58
CA TYR A 462 0.94 47.68 -22.29
C TYR A 462 1.88 47.41 -23.48
N THR A 463 1.31 47.33 -24.69
CA THR A 463 2.09 47.05 -25.90
C THR A 463 3.08 48.17 -26.21
N PHE A 464 2.72 49.42 -25.90
CA PHE A 464 3.61 50.56 -26.01
C PHE A 464 4.84 50.41 -25.12
N PHE A 465 4.68 50.01 -23.85
CA PHE A 465 5.81 49.80 -22.95
C PHE A 465 6.70 48.63 -23.39
N ILE A 466 6.15 47.45 -23.69
CA ILE A 466 6.97 46.30 -24.14
C ILE A 466 7.67 46.55 -25.50
N SER A 467 7.11 47.45 -26.31
CA SER A 467 7.72 47.90 -27.58
C SER A 467 8.79 48.99 -27.36
N ASN A 468 9.29 49.14 -26.13
CA ASN A 468 10.25 50.16 -25.72
C ASN A 468 9.77 51.57 -26.08
N ARG A 469 8.48 51.84 -25.84
CA ARG A 469 7.83 53.15 -26.03
C ARG A 469 7.91 53.66 -27.48
N ASN A 470 7.99 52.74 -28.44
CA ASN A 470 8.10 53.05 -29.86
C ASN A 470 6.75 52.91 -30.58
N TYR A 471 6.20 54.04 -31.04
CA TYR A 471 4.91 54.09 -31.73
C TYR A 471 4.81 53.16 -32.95
N LYS A 472 5.89 53.04 -33.75
CA LYS A 472 5.88 52.23 -34.98
C LYS A 472 5.88 50.74 -34.64
N LYS A 473 6.75 50.32 -33.72
CA LYS A 473 6.80 48.93 -33.24
C LYS A 473 5.50 48.53 -32.54
N THR A 474 4.90 49.45 -31.78
CA THR A 474 3.59 49.24 -31.13
C THR A 474 2.48 49.04 -32.16
N ALA A 475 2.47 49.84 -33.23
CA ALA A 475 1.52 49.70 -34.34
C ALA A 475 1.69 48.36 -35.06
N GLU A 476 2.94 47.97 -35.35
CA GLU A 476 3.26 46.68 -35.95
C GLU A 476 2.79 45.50 -35.07
N ALA A 477 3.07 45.55 -33.76
CA ALA A 477 2.69 44.50 -32.81
C ALA A 477 1.16 44.35 -32.64
N LEU A 478 0.40 45.44 -32.79
CA LEU A 478 -1.06 45.43 -32.68
C LEU A 478 -1.77 45.32 -34.03
N PHE A 479 -1.03 45.21 -35.14
CA PHE A 479 -1.57 45.26 -36.51
C PHE A 479 -2.42 46.52 -36.79
N LEU A 480 -2.00 47.67 -36.24
CA LEU A 480 -2.67 48.97 -36.38
C LEU A 480 -1.79 50.00 -37.08
N HIS A 481 -2.40 51.06 -37.61
CA HIS A 481 -1.65 52.19 -38.15
C HIS A 481 -1.07 53.07 -37.03
N SER A 482 0.13 53.62 -37.23
CA SER A 482 0.84 54.46 -36.23
C SER A 482 0.03 55.69 -35.76
N LYS A 483 -0.77 56.29 -36.65
CA LYS A 483 -1.72 57.37 -36.31
C LYS A 483 -2.77 56.92 -35.28
N THR A 484 -3.27 55.70 -35.37
CA THR A 484 -4.26 55.14 -34.44
C THR A 484 -3.65 54.91 -33.07
N ILE A 485 -2.40 54.42 -33.00
CA ILE A 485 -1.66 54.30 -31.74
C ILE A 485 -1.46 55.66 -31.08
N ARG A 486 -1.03 56.68 -31.85
CA ARG A 486 -0.87 58.04 -31.32
C ARG A 486 -2.20 58.60 -30.78
N TYR A 487 -3.30 58.40 -31.50
CA TYR A 487 -4.62 58.80 -31.03
C TYR A 487 -5.00 58.12 -29.69
N ARG A 488 -4.80 56.80 -29.58
CA ARG A 488 -5.08 56.04 -28.35
C ARG A 488 -4.21 56.49 -27.18
N LEU A 489 -2.90 56.70 -27.40
CA LEU A 489 -1.99 57.18 -26.36
C LEU A 489 -2.34 58.60 -25.88
N ASN A 490 -2.74 59.50 -26.79
CA ASN A 490 -3.24 60.82 -26.41
C ASN A 490 -4.53 60.72 -25.56
N LYS A 491 -5.43 59.79 -25.90
CA LYS A 491 -6.64 59.51 -25.11
C LYS A 491 -6.27 58.96 -23.72
N ILE A 492 -5.25 58.10 -23.63
CA ILE A 492 -4.74 57.54 -22.38
C ILE A 492 -4.11 58.65 -21.51
N GLU A 493 -3.33 59.57 -22.08
CA GLU A 493 -2.78 60.73 -21.36
C GLU A 493 -3.87 61.59 -20.71
N GLN A 494 -4.95 61.84 -21.46
CA GLN A 494 -6.10 62.58 -20.97
C GLN A 494 -6.87 61.81 -19.88
N LEU A 495 -7.11 60.51 -20.09
CA LEU A 495 -7.87 59.67 -19.17
C LEU A 495 -7.13 59.49 -17.83
N LEU A 496 -5.83 59.23 -17.89
CA LEU A 496 -5.00 58.97 -16.71
C LEU A 496 -4.47 60.26 -16.07
N GLU A 497 -4.62 61.41 -16.73
CA GLU A 497 -4.07 62.72 -16.35
C GLU A 497 -2.55 62.66 -16.14
N ILE A 498 -1.85 62.08 -17.12
CA ILE A 498 -0.39 61.89 -17.08
C ILE A 498 0.30 62.55 -18.27
N ASP A 499 1.60 62.79 -18.09
CA ASP A 499 2.52 63.23 -19.13
C ASP A 499 3.46 62.06 -19.50
N LEU A 500 3.31 61.50 -20.71
CA LEU A 500 4.16 60.42 -21.20
C LEU A 500 5.59 60.86 -21.53
N THR A 501 5.93 62.13 -21.33
CA THR A 501 7.31 62.63 -21.40
C THR A 501 7.97 62.73 -20.03
N ASN A 502 7.19 62.68 -18.94
CA ASN A 502 7.72 62.71 -17.57
C ASN A 502 8.29 61.34 -17.18
N PRO A 503 9.61 61.21 -16.91
CA PRO A 503 10.24 59.92 -16.64
C PRO A 503 9.70 59.21 -15.39
N ILE A 504 9.36 59.94 -14.33
CA ILE A 504 8.90 59.36 -13.06
C ILE A 504 7.47 58.85 -13.22
N GLN A 505 6.59 59.65 -13.84
CA GLN A 505 5.22 59.20 -14.12
C GLN A 505 5.23 57.98 -15.04
N LEU A 506 6.06 57.99 -16.09
CA LEU A 506 6.21 56.85 -16.99
C LEU A 506 6.61 55.58 -16.26
N VAL A 507 7.63 55.62 -15.39
CA VAL A 507 8.07 54.45 -14.64
C VAL A 507 6.97 53.92 -13.71
N ASN A 508 6.26 54.81 -13.00
CA ASN A 508 5.17 54.41 -12.11
C ASN A 508 4.04 53.70 -12.88
N TYR A 509 3.65 54.25 -14.03
CA TYR A 509 2.58 53.67 -14.84
C TYR A 509 3.06 52.42 -15.59
N GLU A 510 4.32 52.37 -16.04
CA GLU A 510 4.91 51.17 -16.67
C GLU A 510 4.93 49.98 -15.70
N ILE A 511 5.42 50.19 -14.47
CA ILE A 511 5.40 49.16 -13.42
C ILE A 511 3.96 48.74 -13.12
N GLY A 512 3.04 49.70 -12.93
CA GLY A 512 1.63 49.40 -12.69
C GLY A 512 0.98 48.59 -13.81
N THR A 513 1.25 48.95 -15.07
CA THR A 513 0.73 48.24 -16.25
C THR A 513 1.28 46.82 -16.34
N TYR A 514 2.58 46.61 -16.06
CA TYR A 514 3.16 45.27 -16.00
C TYR A 514 2.57 44.41 -14.88
N LEU A 515 2.39 44.95 -13.67
CA LEU A 515 1.78 44.22 -12.57
C LEU A 515 0.33 43.81 -12.86
N LEU A 516 -0.45 44.68 -13.49
CA LEU A 516 -1.84 44.36 -13.89
C LEU A 516 -1.88 43.26 -14.94
N GLU A 517 -1.02 43.33 -15.95
CA GLU A 517 -0.92 42.30 -16.98
C GLU A 517 -0.50 40.94 -16.41
N LEU A 518 0.53 40.93 -15.54
CA LEU A 518 0.98 39.73 -14.85
C LEU A 518 -0.12 39.11 -13.96
N LYS A 519 -0.92 39.94 -13.30
CA LYS A 519 -2.09 39.50 -12.51
C LYS A 519 -3.20 38.92 -13.38
N LYS A 520 -3.40 39.40 -14.61
CA LYS A 520 -4.33 38.80 -15.57
C LYS A 520 -3.88 37.38 -15.94
N ARG A 521 -2.57 37.17 -16.14
CA ARG A 521 -1.99 35.85 -16.45
C ARG A 521 -2.13 34.83 -15.32
N SER A 522 -2.12 35.26 -14.07
CA SER A 522 -2.27 34.34 -12.93
C SER A 522 -3.71 33.84 -12.73
N ARG A 523 -4.71 34.45 -13.40
CA ARG A 523 -6.12 34.04 -13.36
C ARG A 523 -6.50 33.02 -14.45
N LEU A 524 -5.62 32.84 -15.45
CA LEU A 524 -5.73 31.88 -16.54
C LEU A 524 -5.06 30.57 -16.14
#